data_AF-A0A1N7IFX7-F1
#
_entry.id   AF-A0A1N7IFX7-F1
#
_cell.length_a   1.000
_cell.length_b   1.000
_cell.length_c   1.000
_cell.angle_alpha   90.00
_cell.angle_beta   90.00
_cell.angle_gamma   90.00
#
_symmetry.space_group_name_H-M   'P 1'
#
loop_
_entity.id
_entity.type
_entity.pdbx_description
1 polymer ?
#
loop_
_entity_poly.entity_id
_entity_poly.type
_entity_poly.pdbx_seq_one_letter_code
_entity_poly.pdbx_strand_id
1 'polypeptide(L)'
;MRKKILLQICICFSMLSLAQVGIKKDNPHLSTDLELGSNNKALILNRVQNTDAVPNPVNGMMIYDLSEECVKAYQSGKWSKCLGKNLRAKKNSGPLSLSKNSVNLPHDFNSGQSYHEQDSTYTQDRKPHVKDEVLR
;
A
#
# COMPACT_ATOMS: atom_id res chain seq x y z
N MET A 1 -8.49 16.17 -51.55
CA MET A 1 -8.67 16.82 -50.23
C MET A 1 -9.11 15.86 -49.12
N ARG A 2 -10.06 14.94 -49.35
CA ARG A 2 -10.54 13.98 -48.33
C ARG A 2 -9.47 13.07 -47.71
N LYS A 3 -8.49 12.60 -48.49
CA LYS A 3 -7.40 11.72 -48.01
C LYS A 3 -6.44 12.42 -47.02
N LYS A 4 -6.23 13.74 -47.19
CA LYS A 4 -5.37 14.55 -46.32
C LYS A 4 -6.05 14.84 -44.98
N ILE A 5 -7.37 15.00 -44.98
CA ILE A 5 -8.18 15.17 -43.77
C ILE A 5 -8.18 13.89 -42.93
N LEU A 6 -8.30 12.72 -43.59
CA LEU A 6 -8.28 11.42 -42.91
C LEU A 6 -6.93 11.15 -42.22
N LEU A 7 -5.83 11.52 -42.87
CA LEU A 7 -4.48 11.44 -42.28
C LEU A 7 -4.34 12.35 -41.05
N GLN A 8 -4.88 13.58 -41.12
CA GLN A 8 -4.84 14.53 -39.99
C GLN A 8 -5.62 14.02 -38.78
N ILE A 9 -6.79 13.40 -39.00
CA ILE A 9 -7.60 12.81 -37.92
C ILE A 9 -6.85 11.64 -37.26
N CYS A 10 -6.20 10.77 -38.04
CA CYS A 10 -5.39 9.67 -37.51
C CYS A 10 -4.23 10.16 -36.62
N ILE A 11 -3.54 11.24 -37.02
CA ILE A 11 -2.42 11.81 -36.25
C ILE A 11 -2.91 12.47 -34.95
N CYS A 12 -4.08 13.11 -34.94
CA CYS A 12 -4.64 13.69 -33.72
C CYS A 12 -5.14 12.61 -32.74
N PHE A 13 -5.66 11.50 -33.26
CA PHE A 13 -6.23 10.43 -32.43
C PHE A 13 -5.16 9.63 -31.67
N SER A 14 -3.93 9.54 -32.18
CA SER A 14 -2.83 8.83 -31.51
C SER A 14 -2.34 9.49 -30.22
N MET A 15 -2.75 10.73 -29.93
CA MET A 15 -2.33 11.46 -28.72
C MET A 15 -3.20 11.15 -27.49
N LEU A 16 -4.24 10.32 -27.62
CA LEU A 16 -5.18 9.99 -26.53
C LEU A 16 -4.87 8.65 -25.83
N SER A 17 -3.71 8.03 -26.09
CA SER A 17 -3.36 6.76 -25.45
C SER A 17 -2.90 6.96 -23.99
N LEU A 18 -3.56 6.27 -23.07
CA LEU A 18 -3.08 6.12 -21.69
C LEU A 18 -1.82 5.24 -21.70
N ALA A 19 -0.75 5.69 -21.03
CA ALA A 19 0.58 5.05 -21.09
C ALA A 19 0.86 4.06 -19.94
N GLN A 20 -0.17 3.57 -19.24
CA GLN A 20 -0.01 2.61 -18.14
C GLN A 20 0.61 1.29 -18.61
N VAL A 21 1.60 0.78 -17.88
CA VAL A 21 2.34 -0.44 -18.22
C VAL A 21 1.88 -1.61 -17.35
N GLY A 22 1.23 -2.58 -17.97
CA GLY A 22 0.92 -3.88 -17.35
C GLY A 22 1.88 -4.95 -17.79
N ILE A 23 2.68 -5.52 -16.88
CA ILE A 23 3.49 -6.70 -17.19
C ILE A 23 2.73 -7.94 -16.75
N LYS A 24 2.30 -8.76 -17.72
CA LYS A 24 1.41 -9.92 -17.47
C LYS A 24 0.11 -9.51 -16.73
N LYS A 25 -0.37 -8.28 -16.99
CA LYS A 25 -1.57 -7.73 -16.39
C LYS A 25 -2.42 -7.07 -17.47
N ASP A 26 -3.52 -7.72 -17.82
CA ASP A 26 -4.54 -7.10 -18.67
C ASP A 26 -5.29 -6.07 -17.83
N ASN A 27 -5.52 -4.88 -18.41
CA ASN A 27 -6.13 -3.72 -17.75
C ASN A 27 -5.49 -3.39 -16.38
N PRO A 28 -4.27 -2.82 -16.35
CA PRO A 28 -3.69 -2.26 -15.13
C PRO A 28 -4.64 -1.30 -14.43
N HIS A 29 -4.51 -1.21 -13.12
CA HIS A 29 -5.29 -0.29 -12.31
C HIS A 29 -5.07 1.16 -12.77
N LEU A 30 -6.15 1.96 -12.84
CA LEU A 30 -6.09 3.32 -13.38
C LEU A 30 -5.21 4.30 -12.57
N SER A 31 -4.84 3.91 -11.34
CA SER A 31 -3.93 4.68 -10.49
C SER A 31 -2.49 4.16 -10.51
N THR A 32 -2.11 3.32 -11.47
CA THR A 32 -0.76 2.77 -11.58
C THR A 32 -0.13 3.08 -12.93
N ASP A 33 1.10 3.58 -12.89
CA ASP A 33 1.93 3.70 -14.10
C ASP A 33 2.56 2.35 -14.47
N LEU A 34 2.80 1.48 -13.48
CA LEU A 34 3.32 0.13 -13.63
C LEU A 34 2.61 -0.85 -12.68
N GLU A 35 2.09 -1.95 -13.23
CA GLU A 35 1.54 -3.07 -12.46
C GLU A 35 2.09 -4.43 -12.92
N LEU A 36 2.44 -5.28 -11.94
CA LEU A 36 2.95 -6.64 -12.19
C LEU A 36 1.86 -7.67 -11.86
N GLY A 37 1.36 -8.38 -12.87
CA GLY A 37 0.22 -9.29 -12.72
C GLY A 37 0.57 -10.75 -12.42
N SER A 38 1.85 -11.12 -12.38
CA SER A 38 2.25 -12.51 -12.11
C SER A 38 2.07 -12.87 -10.63
N ASN A 39 1.41 -13.99 -10.35
CA ASN A 39 1.19 -14.48 -8.97
C ASN A 39 2.41 -15.18 -8.33
N ASN A 40 3.45 -15.45 -9.13
CA ASN A 40 4.65 -16.21 -8.72
C ASN A 40 5.96 -15.53 -9.14
N LYS A 41 5.92 -14.24 -9.44
CA LYS A 41 7.11 -13.43 -9.78
C LYS A 41 7.05 -12.13 -9.00
N ALA A 42 8.19 -11.45 -8.92
CA ALA A 42 8.32 -10.18 -8.22
C ALA A 42 9.20 -9.22 -9.01
N LEU A 43 9.19 -7.95 -8.61
CA LEU A 43 10.16 -6.95 -9.07
C LEU A 43 11.53 -7.29 -8.47
N ILE A 44 12.54 -7.39 -9.32
CA ILE A 44 13.93 -7.36 -8.87
C ILE A 44 14.42 -5.90 -8.91
N LEU A 45 14.85 -5.40 -7.76
CA LEU A 45 15.51 -4.09 -7.68
C LEU A 45 16.95 -4.22 -8.18
N ASN A 46 17.53 -3.11 -8.64
CA ASN A 46 18.93 -3.06 -8.98
C ASN A 46 19.77 -3.47 -7.75
N ARG A 47 20.57 -4.52 -7.91
CA ARG A 47 21.49 -5.03 -6.89
C ARG A 47 22.80 -4.29 -7.02
N VAL A 48 23.16 -3.54 -6.00
CA VAL A 48 24.37 -2.70 -6.00
C VAL A 48 25.24 -3.08 -4.81
N GLN A 49 26.56 -2.90 -4.95
CA GLN A 49 27.50 -3.31 -3.89
C GLN A 49 27.21 -2.60 -2.57
N ASN A 50 26.89 -1.31 -2.63
CA ASN A 50 26.42 -0.46 -1.54
C ASN A 50 25.78 0.81 -2.14
N THR A 51 25.37 1.75 -1.29
CA THR A 51 24.74 3.01 -1.69
C THR A 51 25.66 3.95 -2.50
N ASP A 52 26.98 3.83 -2.36
CA ASP A 52 27.95 4.70 -3.04
C ASP A 52 28.12 4.32 -4.52
N ALA A 53 27.68 3.12 -4.91
CA ALA A 53 27.66 2.67 -6.29
C ALA A 53 26.58 3.37 -7.15
N VAL A 54 25.69 4.14 -6.54
CA VAL A 54 24.64 4.92 -7.24
C VAL A 54 25.03 6.40 -7.24
N PRO A 55 25.65 6.92 -8.31
CA PRO A 55 25.99 8.34 -8.39
C PRO A 55 24.73 9.20 -8.59
N ASN A 56 24.71 10.37 -7.97
CA ASN A 56 23.62 11.36 -8.08
C ASN A 56 22.20 10.76 -7.82
N PRO A 57 21.98 10.12 -6.66
CA PRO A 57 20.68 9.53 -6.36
C PRO A 57 19.56 10.58 -6.29
N VAL A 58 18.37 10.22 -6.73
CA VAL A 58 17.16 11.07 -6.75
C VAL A 58 16.12 10.50 -5.81
N ASN A 59 15.37 11.38 -5.13
CA ASN A 59 14.29 10.96 -4.23
C ASN A 59 13.29 10.06 -4.96
N GLY A 60 12.93 8.94 -4.33
CA GLY A 60 12.04 7.90 -4.89
C GLY A 60 12.77 6.67 -5.45
N MET A 61 14.11 6.66 -5.51
CA MET A 61 14.86 5.47 -5.92
C MET A 61 14.83 4.37 -4.85
N MET A 62 14.87 3.11 -5.30
CA MET A 62 14.99 1.92 -4.44
C MET A 62 16.06 0.97 -4.99
N ILE A 63 16.84 0.37 -4.10
CA ILE A 63 17.91 -0.58 -4.43
C ILE A 63 17.90 -1.78 -3.48
N TYR A 64 18.52 -2.87 -3.92
CA TYR A 64 18.96 -3.94 -3.04
C TYR A 64 20.47 -3.79 -2.79
N ASP A 65 20.84 -3.42 -1.58
CA ASP A 65 22.23 -3.24 -1.15
C ASP A 65 22.83 -4.60 -0.77
N LEU A 66 23.87 -5.02 -1.50
CA LEU A 66 24.54 -6.31 -1.31
C LEU A 66 25.43 -6.33 -0.06
N SER A 67 25.94 -5.19 0.40
CA SER A 67 26.79 -5.12 1.60
C SER A 67 26.00 -5.34 2.89
N GLU A 68 24.73 -4.93 2.90
CA GLU A 68 23.83 -5.09 4.05
C GLU A 68 22.70 -6.10 3.83
N GLU A 69 22.67 -6.71 2.65
CA GLU A 69 21.70 -7.72 2.18
C GLU A 69 20.24 -7.28 2.33
N CYS A 70 19.93 -6.02 1.99
CA CYS A 70 18.64 -5.43 2.30
C CYS A 70 18.18 -4.39 1.26
N VAL A 71 16.89 -4.08 1.27
CA VAL A 71 16.32 -2.99 0.46
C VAL A 71 16.55 -1.65 1.14
N LYS A 72 16.96 -0.64 0.36
CA LYS A 72 17.08 0.76 0.78
C LYS A 72 16.34 1.67 -0.20
N ALA A 73 15.76 2.76 0.30
CA ALA A 73 15.11 3.79 -0.50
C ALA A 73 15.86 5.13 -0.34
N TYR A 74 15.95 5.92 -1.40
CA TYR A 74 16.50 7.27 -1.33
C TYR A 74 15.39 8.30 -1.17
N GLN A 75 15.41 9.05 -0.08
CA GLN A 75 14.38 10.03 0.25
C GLN A 75 14.99 11.18 1.04
N SER A 76 14.48 12.40 0.82
CA SER A 76 14.99 13.62 1.45
C SER A 76 16.52 13.77 1.34
N GLY A 77 17.09 13.41 0.18
CA GLY A 77 18.52 13.54 -0.10
C GLY A 77 19.41 12.51 0.61
N LYS A 78 18.86 11.42 1.13
CA LYS A 78 19.61 10.38 1.87
C LYS A 78 19.06 8.98 1.61
N TRP A 79 19.93 7.99 1.67
CA TRP A 79 19.51 6.58 1.71
C TRP A 79 18.93 6.24 3.08
N SER A 80 17.84 5.48 3.07
CA SER A 80 17.27 4.89 4.28
C SER A 80 18.23 3.85 4.87
N LYS A 81 18.00 3.49 6.14
CA LYS A 81 18.49 2.21 6.66
C LYS A 81 17.78 1.07 5.92
N CYS A 82 18.23 -0.16 6.15
CA CYS A 82 17.53 -1.34 5.67
C CYS A 82 16.04 -1.30 6.05
N LEU A 83 15.18 -1.30 5.04
CA LEU A 83 13.73 -1.41 5.22
C LEU A 83 13.42 -2.71 5.97
N GLY A 84 12.59 -2.62 7.01
CA GLY A 84 12.19 -3.76 7.86
C GLY A 84 13.22 -4.24 8.89
N LYS A 85 14.49 -3.82 8.81
CA LYS A 85 15.52 -4.18 9.80
C LYS A 85 15.31 -3.29 11.04
N ASN A 86 15.11 -3.92 12.21
CA ASN A 86 14.81 -3.30 13.53
C ASN A 86 13.34 -2.99 13.84
N LEU A 87 12.38 -3.64 13.20
CA LEU A 87 11.01 -3.70 13.73
C LEU A 87 10.99 -4.54 15.02
N ARG A 88 11.38 -3.94 16.15
CA ARG A 88 11.22 -4.56 17.47
C ARG A 88 9.74 -4.48 17.81
N ALA A 89 9.03 -5.61 17.71
CA ALA A 89 7.74 -5.75 18.36
C ALA A 89 7.98 -5.52 19.86
N LYS A 90 7.60 -4.35 20.38
CA LYS A 90 7.47 -4.16 21.82
C LYS A 90 6.31 -5.06 22.24
N LYS A 91 6.63 -6.29 22.63
CA LYS A 91 5.67 -7.19 23.25
C LYS A 91 5.35 -6.57 24.60
N ASN A 92 4.38 -5.66 24.65
CA ASN A 92 3.77 -5.29 25.91
C ASN A 92 3.07 -6.57 26.39
N SER A 93 3.70 -7.31 27.29
CA SER A 93 3.20 -8.55 27.87
C SER A 93 2.07 -8.32 28.90
N GLY A 94 1.37 -7.19 28.80
CA GLY A 94 0.20 -6.86 29.60
C GLY A 94 -0.97 -6.48 28.68
N PRO A 95 -2.22 -6.74 29.08
CA PRO A 95 -3.37 -6.31 28.31
C PRO A 95 -3.31 -4.79 28.10
N LEU A 96 -3.40 -4.36 26.85
CA LEU A 96 -3.56 -2.95 26.51
C LEU A 96 -4.96 -2.52 26.99
N SER A 97 -5.05 -1.93 28.18
CA SER A 97 -6.31 -1.40 28.71
C SER A 97 -6.51 0.01 28.16
N LEU A 98 -7.41 0.18 27.19
CA LEU A 98 -7.94 1.49 26.82
C LEU A 98 -9.02 1.87 27.83
N SER A 99 -8.66 2.67 28.83
CA SER A 99 -9.64 3.39 29.64
C SER A 99 -10.25 4.51 28.78
N LYS A 100 -11.59 4.64 28.78
CA LYS A 100 -12.39 5.57 27.96
C LYS A 100 -12.23 7.04 28.35
N ASN A 101 -11.01 7.49 28.60
CA ASN A 101 -10.74 8.92 28.68
C ASN A 101 -10.09 9.29 27.35
N SER A 102 -10.74 10.19 26.61
CA SER A 102 -10.36 10.65 25.28
C SER A 102 -8.86 10.89 25.17
N VAL A 103 -8.17 10.00 24.46
CA VAL A 103 -6.76 10.19 24.11
C VAL A 103 -6.72 11.05 22.85
N ASN A 104 -6.19 12.26 22.95
CA ASN A 104 -5.72 12.98 21.77
C ASN A 104 -4.50 12.23 21.23
N LEU A 105 -4.71 11.45 20.18
CA LEU A 105 -3.64 10.75 19.49
C LEU A 105 -2.86 11.77 18.64
N PRO A 106 -1.53 11.89 18.80
CA PRO A 106 -0.72 12.59 17.82
C PRO A 106 -0.80 11.84 16.47
N HIS A 107 -1.03 12.59 15.39
CA HIS A 107 -1.00 12.11 14.02
C HIS A 107 0.41 11.65 13.65
N ASP A 108 0.75 10.39 13.92
CA ASP A 108 1.86 9.72 13.23
C ASP A 108 1.52 8.22 13.12
N PHE A 109 0.78 7.87 12.07
CA PHE A 109 0.40 6.50 11.76
C PHE A 109 1.48 5.85 10.88
N ASN A 110 2.19 4.86 11.41
CA ASN A 110 3.08 4.02 10.61
C ASN A 110 2.31 2.80 10.07
N SER A 111 2.20 2.73 8.75
CA SER A 111 1.57 1.64 8.00
C SER A 111 2.24 0.29 8.25
N GLY A 112 1.45 -0.76 8.50
CA GLY A 112 1.95 -2.14 8.51
C GLY A 112 1.19 -3.18 9.34
N GLN A 113 0.08 -2.84 10.01
CA GLN A 113 -0.68 -3.85 10.77
C GLN A 113 -1.68 -4.56 9.85
N SER A 114 -1.43 -5.84 9.57
CA SER A 114 -2.44 -6.78 9.09
C SER A 114 -3.37 -7.12 10.26
N TYR A 115 -4.68 -6.91 10.07
CA TYR A 115 -5.71 -7.41 10.98
C TYR A 115 -6.32 -8.68 10.38
N HIS A 116 -6.39 -9.74 11.18
CA HIS A 116 -7.27 -10.87 10.90
C HIS A 116 -8.62 -10.60 11.57
N GLU A 117 -9.67 -10.56 10.76
CA GLU A 117 -11.06 -10.34 11.19
C GLU A 117 -11.59 -11.60 11.90
N GLN A 118 -12.01 -11.47 13.17
CA GLN A 118 -12.73 -12.51 13.89
C GLN A 118 -14.21 -12.13 13.91
N ASP A 119 -14.98 -12.86 13.11
CA ASP A 119 -16.44 -12.74 12.99
C ASP A 119 -17.12 -13.12 14.33
N SER A 120 -17.94 -12.23 14.86
CA SER A 120 -18.83 -12.54 15.99
C SER A 120 -20.19 -11.86 15.80
N THR A 121 -21.19 -12.71 15.60
CA THR A 121 -22.60 -12.45 15.34
C THR A 121 -23.26 -11.64 16.46
N TYR A 122 -23.95 -10.54 16.10
CA TYR A 122 -24.76 -9.74 17.02
C TYR A 122 -26.14 -10.38 17.22
N THR A 123 -26.45 -10.85 18.43
CA THR A 123 -27.84 -11.03 18.90
C THR A 123 -28.32 -9.71 19.51
N GLN A 124 -29.35 -9.12 18.91
CA GLN A 124 -29.94 -7.85 19.33
C GLN A 124 -30.91 -8.08 20.51
N ASP A 125 -30.55 -7.56 21.67
CA ASP A 125 -31.36 -7.48 22.88
C ASP A 125 -32.70 -6.78 22.64
N ARG A 126 -33.82 -7.48 22.91
CA ARG A 126 -35.16 -6.88 22.95
C ARG A 126 -35.53 -6.59 24.41
N LYS A 127 -35.66 -5.31 24.72
CA LYS A 127 -36.02 -4.70 26.02
C LYS A 127 -37.38 -5.20 26.55
N PRO A 128 -37.55 -5.42 27.88
CA PRO A 128 -38.81 -5.92 28.42
C PRO A 128 -39.84 -4.79 28.60
N HIS A 129 -41.11 -5.08 28.28
CA HIS A 129 -42.25 -4.27 28.67
C HIS A 129 -43.24 -5.16 29.46
N VAL A 130 -43.42 -4.84 30.73
CA VAL A 130 -44.39 -5.45 31.64
C VAL A 130 -45.75 -4.79 31.41
N LYS A 131 -46.81 -5.58 31.15
CA LYS A 131 -48.20 -5.36 31.58
C LYS A 131 -48.96 -6.70 31.64
N ASP A 132 -49.27 -7.12 32.87
CA ASP A 132 -50.58 -7.51 33.41
C ASP A 132 -51.51 -8.51 32.67
N GLU A 133 -51.73 -9.64 33.38
CA GLU A 133 -53.04 -10.18 33.80
C GLU A 133 -53.87 -11.15 32.90
N VAL A 134 -54.48 -12.11 33.61
CA VAL A 134 -55.70 -12.90 33.34
C VAL A 134 -55.56 -14.28 32.65
N LEU A 135 -55.47 -15.31 33.51
CA LEU A 135 -56.42 -16.43 33.67
C LEU A 135 -57.01 -17.12 32.41
N ARG A 136 -56.53 -18.33 32.09
CA ARG A 136 -57.27 -19.62 32.05
C ARG A 136 -56.40 -20.73 31.50
#